data_AF-A0A853B716-F1
#
_entry.id   AF-A0A853B716-F1
#
_cell.length_a   1.000
_cell.length_b   1.000
_cell.length_c   1.000
_cell.angle_alpha   90.00
_cell.angle_beta   90.00
_cell.angle_gamma   90.00
#
_symmetry.space_group_name_H-M   'P 1'
#
loop_
_entity.id
_entity.type
_entity.pdbx_description
1 polymer ?
#
loop_
_entity_poly.entity_id
_entity_poly.type
_entity_poly.pdbx_seq_one_letter_code
_entity_poly.pdbx_strand_id
1 'polypeptide(L)'
;MSHRPIIDAGPGLNFFSINKERLLFTVLGPLSMPETVHREILGKACSDRRFASARTVLNKLPSRLLEILPDDTTPQLSAVVHRLTGRYLPERRQAPRDLGELMVIAHAVVAAEAGADVIVLIDDGAGQRSAAGEIERLLRLRGAGRTAGTLRLAGTVAVLQRAARTRLVADRGEMRELYQRLRGLDEGLPPIDHTNLLSAEFWSDC
;
A
#
# COMPACT_ATOMS: atom_id res chain seq x y z
N MET A 1 -2.07 -1.30 19.37
CA MET A 1 -2.09 -2.58 18.64
C MET A 1 -1.71 -2.29 17.20
N SER A 2 -0.83 -3.07 16.58
CA SER A 2 -0.46 -2.87 15.17
C SER A 2 -1.57 -3.46 14.29
N HIS A 3 -2.12 -2.66 13.38
CA HIS A 3 -2.99 -3.16 12.33
C HIS A 3 -2.14 -3.78 11.22
N ARG A 4 -2.72 -4.71 10.44
CA ARG A 4 -2.08 -5.20 9.21
C ARG A 4 -1.88 -4.03 8.24
N PRO A 5 -0.72 -3.89 7.58
CA PRO A 5 -0.53 -2.85 6.58
C PRO A 5 -1.56 -2.98 5.46
N ILE A 6 -2.08 -1.84 4.99
CA ILE A 6 -3.07 -1.79 3.92
C ILE A 6 -2.37 -1.50 2.60
N ILE A 7 -2.54 -2.39 1.62
CA ILE A 7 -1.89 -2.29 0.31
C ILE A 7 -2.81 -1.69 -0.75
N ASP A 8 -2.26 -0.80 -1.56
CA ASP A 8 -2.90 -0.23 -2.74
C ASP A 8 -2.73 -1.10 -4.00
N ALA A 9 -3.56 -0.85 -5.02
CA ALA A 9 -3.60 -1.59 -6.27
C ALA A 9 -2.25 -1.55 -7.01
N GLY A 10 -1.59 -0.39 -7.08
CA GLY A 10 -0.32 -0.24 -7.81
C GLY A 10 0.79 -1.16 -7.26
N PRO A 11 1.24 -0.95 -6.01
CA PRO A 11 2.25 -1.81 -5.39
C PRO A 11 1.83 -3.28 -5.37
N GLY A 12 0.57 -3.57 -5.01
CA GLY A 12 0.05 -4.94 -4.98
C GLY A 12 0.17 -5.64 -6.33
N LEU A 13 -0.31 -5.00 -7.40
CA LEU A 13 -0.24 -5.52 -8.75
C LEU A 13 1.22 -5.77 -9.18
N ASN A 14 2.12 -4.81 -8.95
CA ASN A 14 3.52 -4.91 -9.36
C ASN A 14 4.24 -6.09 -8.69
N PHE A 15 4.20 -6.16 -7.36
CA PHE A 15 4.90 -7.21 -6.61
C PHE A 15 4.32 -8.61 -6.90
N PHE A 16 3.00 -8.74 -7.01
CA PHE A 16 2.37 -10.02 -7.32
C PHE A 16 2.65 -10.47 -8.76
N SER A 17 2.78 -9.52 -9.70
CA SER A 17 3.08 -9.84 -11.10
C SER A 17 4.50 -10.35 -11.31
N ILE A 18 5.46 -9.94 -10.48
CA ILE A 18 6.84 -10.43 -10.55
C ILE A 18 7.13 -11.61 -9.61
N ASN A 19 6.12 -12.17 -8.94
CA ASN A 19 6.21 -13.25 -7.95
C ASN A 19 7.14 -12.91 -6.77
N LYS A 20 7.04 -11.67 -6.27
CA LYS A 20 7.79 -11.17 -5.10
C LYS A 20 6.89 -10.87 -3.91
N GLU A 21 5.71 -11.50 -3.84
CA GLU A 21 4.79 -11.43 -2.70
C GLU A 21 5.44 -11.89 -1.39
N ARG A 22 6.33 -12.89 -1.44
CA ARG A 22 7.05 -13.36 -0.25
C ARG A 22 7.95 -12.28 0.34
N LEU A 23 8.57 -11.47 -0.51
CA LEU A 23 9.39 -10.34 -0.05
C LEU A 23 8.51 -9.32 0.67
N LEU A 24 7.35 -8.96 0.10
CA LEU A 24 6.39 -8.07 0.76
C LEU A 24 5.98 -8.58 2.15
N PHE A 25 5.53 -9.83 2.24
CA PHE A 25 5.08 -10.40 3.51
C PHE A 25 6.21 -10.54 4.53
N THR A 26 7.45 -10.77 4.09
CA THR A 26 8.60 -10.85 4.99
C THR A 26 8.99 -9.47 5.53
N VAL A 27 8.86 -8.42 4.70
CA VAL A 27 9.22 -7.04 5.06
C VAL A 27 8.15 -6.37 5.94
N LEU A 28 6.88 -6.55 5.58
CA LEU A 28 5.74 -5.84 6.17
C LEU A 28 4.87 -6.71 7.09
N GLY A 29 4.99 -8.04 7.01
CA GLY A 29 4.06 -8.97 7.65
C GLY A 29 2.78 -9.21 6.83
N PRO A 30 1.77 -9.85 7.42
CA PRO A 30 0.46 -10.04 6.79
C PRO A 30 -0.19 -8.70 6.41
N LEU A 31 -0.80 -8.66 5.23
CA LEU A 31 -1.39 -7.46 4.65
C LEU A 31 -2.91 -7.49 4.69
N SER A 32 -3.50 -6.33 4.49
CA SER A 32 -4.92 -6.15 4.20
C SER A 32 -5.08 -5.37 2.91
N MET A 33 -6.17 -5.59 2.15
CA MET A 33 -6.51 -4.73 1.02
C MET A 33 -8.03 -4.51 0.93
N PRO A 34 -8.50 -3.33 0.53
CA PRO A 34 -9.93 -3.10 0.28
C PRO A 34 -10.49 -3.96 -0.86
N GLU A 35 -11.76 -4.35 -0.79
CA GLU A 35 -12.43 -5.12 -1.85
C GLU A 35 -12.34 -4.48 -3.24
N THR A 36 -12.40 -3.14 -3.31
CA THR A 36 -12.26 -2.40 -4.56
C THR A 36 -10.86 -2.56 -5.16
N VAL A 37 -9.81 -2.48 -4.32
CA VAL A 37 -8.43 -2.73 -4.75
C VAL A 37 -8.25 -4.17 -5.22
N HIS A 38 -8.82 -5.14 -4.49
CA HIS A 38 -8.77 -6.54 -4.88
C HIS A 38 -9.38 -6.78 -6.27
N ARG A 39 -10.57 -6.21 -6.51
CA ARG A 39 -11.24 -6.29 -7.82
C ARG A 39 -10.44 -5.60 -8.92
N GLU A 40 -9.81 -4.46 -8.63
CA GLU A 40 -8.98 -3.74 -9.58
C GLU A 40 -7.75 -4.56 -10.02
N ILE A 41 -7.03 -5.15 -9.06
CA ILE A 41 -5.87 -6.01 -9.35
C ILE A 41 -6.30 -7.20 -10.21
N LEU A 42 -7.39 -7.89 -9.86
CA LEU A 42 -7.92 -8.99 -10.65
C LEU A 42 -8.38 -8.56 -12.05
N GLY A 43 -8.99 -7.38 -12.16
CA GLY A 43 -9.41 -6.80 -13.44
C GLY A 43 -8.22 -6.55 -14.36
N LYS A 44 -7.19 -5.85 -13.86
CA LYS A 44 -5.95 -5.57 -14.61
C LYS A 44 -5.20 -6.85 -14.97
N ALA A 45 -5.12 -7.82 -14.07
CA ALA A 45 -4.50 -9.11 -14.33
C ALA A 45 -5.24 -9.95 -15.39
N CYS A 46 -6.53 -9.69 -15.61
CA CYS A 46 -7.29 -10.32 -16.70
C CYS A 46 -7.10 -9.61 -18.04
N SER A 47 -6.98 -8.29 -18.05
CA SER A 47 -6.92 -7.49 -19.28
C SER A 47 -5.51 -7.30 -19.84
N ASP A 48 -4.47 -7.30 -18.99
CA ASP A 48 -3.08 -7.10 -19.40
C ASP A 48 -2.21 -8.30 -19.00
N ARG A 49 -1.58 -8.92 -20.02
CA ARG A 49 -0.76 -10.12 -19.87
C ARG A 49 0.46 -9.91 -18.98
N ARG A 50 0.97 -8.66 -18.87
CA ARG A 50 2.09 -8.32 -17.99
C ARG A 50 1.76 -8.60 -16.52
N PHE A 51 0.49 -8.51 -16.16
CA PHE A 51 0.02 -8.69 -14.78
C PHE A 51 -0.67 -10.04 -14.53
N ALA A 52 -0.69 -10.95 -15.51
CA ALA A 52 -1.43 -12.22 -15.40
C ALA A 52 -1.01 -13.06 -14.19
N SER A 53 0.27 -13.02 -13.81
CA SER A 53 0.80 -13.73 -12.63
C SER A 53 0.17 -13.25 -11.32
N ALA A 54 -0.22 -11.96 -11.22
CA ALA A 54 -0.83 -11.42 -9.99
C ALA A 54 -2.13 -12.15 -9.63
N ARG A 55 -2.94 -12.51 -10.63
CA ARG A 55 -4.16 -13.31 -10.41
C ARG A 55 -3.85 -14.69 -9.84
N THR A 56 -2.82 -15.37 -10.35
CA THR A 56 -2.42 -16.68 -9.84
C THR A 56 -1.94 -16.60 -8.40
N VAL A 57 -1.19 -15.55 -8.06
CA VAL A 57 -0.74 -15.30 -6.69
C VAL A 57 -1.93 -15.05 -5.77
N LEU A 58 -2.80 -14.08 -6.11
CA LEU A 58 -3.98 -13.72 -5.30
C LEU A 58 -4.87 -14.93 -5.00
N ASN A 59 -5.16 -15.77 -6.00
CA ASN A 59 -6.00 -16.96 -5.83
C ASN A 59 -5.40 -18.02 -4.89
N LYS A 60 -4.09 -17.97 -4.64
CA LYS A 60 -3.38 -18.91 -3.76
C LYS A 60 -3.11 -18.34 -2.37
N LEU A 61 -3.29 -17.03 -2.17
CA LEU A 61 -2.97 -16.40 -0.90
C LEU A 61 -4.01 -16.76 0.17
N PRO A 62 -3.58 -17.32 1.32
CA PRO A 62 -4.49 -17.60 2.41
C PRO A 62 -4.87 -16.32 3.17
N SER A 63 -6.06 -16.31 3.77
CA SER A 63 -6.59 -15.18 4.57
C SER A 63 -5.69 -14.76 5.74
N ARG A 64 -4.84 -15.68 6.22
CA ARG A 64 -3.83 -15.40 7.26
C ARG A 64 -2.71 -14.47 6.78
N LEU A 65 -2.43 -14.41 5.47
CA LEU A 65 -1.41 -13.55 4.87
C LEU A 65 -2.02 -12.30 4.23
N LEU A 66 -3.21 -12.43 3.67
CA LEU A 66 -3.90 -11.34 3.01
C LEU A 66 -5.37 -11.32 3.43
N GLU A 67 -5.78 -10.26 4.11
CA GLU A 67 -7.17 -10.01 4.48
C GLU A 67 -7.83 -9.05 3.51
N ILE A 68 -9.06 -9.34 3.10
CA ILE A 68 -9.85 -8.43 2.27
C ILE A 68 -10.77 -7.63 3.18
N LEU A 69 -10.65 -6.31 3.14
CA LEU A 69 -11.46 -5.39 3.94
C LEU A 69 -12.75 -5.08 3.18
N PRO A 70 -13.94 -5.34 3.77
CA PRO A 70 -15.21 -5.04 3.14
C PRO A 70 -15.36 -3.53 2.91
N ASP A 71 -15.79 -3.12 1.72
CA ASP A 71 -16.01 -1.70 1.41
C ASP A 71 -17.40 -1.21 1.80
N ASP A 72 -18.17 -2.03 2.52
CA ASP A 72 -19.54 -1.73 2.94
C ASP A 72 -19.68 -0.36 3.60
N THR A 73 -20.79 0.30 3.32
CA THR A 73 -21.06 1.65 3.85
C THR A 73 -21.31 1.55 5.36
N THR A 74 -20.26 1.78 6.13
CA THR A 74 -20.34 2.00 7.58
C THR A 74 -20.38 3.50 7.89
N PRO A 75 -20.96 3.92 9.02
CA PRO A 75 -20.94 5.33 9.44
C PRO A 75 -19.52 5.90 9.51
N GLN A 76 -18.56 5.11 9.99
CA GLN A 76 -17.16 5.49 10.12
C GLN A 76 -16.51 5.69 8.75
N LEU A 77 -16.63 4.69 7.86
CA LEU A 77 -16.05 4.79 6.52
C LEU A 77 -16.67 5.93 5.71
N SER A 78 -17.99 6.10 5.80
CA SER A 78 -18.71 7.20 5.15
C SER A 78 -18.24 8.57 5.65
N ALA A 79 -18.04 8.73 6.97
CA ALA A 79 -17.54 9.99 7.54
C ALA A 79 -16.13 10.34 7.05
N VAL A 80 -15.24 9.34 6.95
CA VAL A 80 -13.88 9.56 6.42
C VAL A 80 -13.92 9.93 4.95
N VAL A 81 -14.69 9.20 4.14
CA VAL A 81 -14.84 9.46 2.70
C VAL A 81 -15.42 10.86 2.45
N HIS A 82 -16.41 11.25 3.25
CA HIS A 82 -16.99 12.59 3.17
C HIS A 82 -15.98 13.67 3.53
N ARG A 83 -15.13 13.48 4.55
CA ARG A 83 -14.05 14.45 4.84
C ARG A 83 -13.04 14.56 3.70
N LEU A 84 -12.60 13.42 3.16
CA LEU A 84 -11.56 13.39 2.13
C LEU A 84 -12.02 13.97 0.80
N THR A 85 -13.32 13.87 0.48
CA THR A 85 -13.83 14.15 -0.87
C THR A 85 -14.97 15.17 -0.92
N GLY A 86 -15.55 15.55 0.22
CA GLY A 86 -16.78 16.34 0.31
C GLY A 86 -18.05 15.60 -0.15
N ARG A 87 -17.97 14.30 -0.48
CA ARG A 87 -19.07 13.50 -1.06
C ARG A 87 -19.35 12.25 -0.24
N TYR A 88 -20.57 11.74 -0.33
CA TYR A 88 -20.92 10.51 0.36
C TYR A 88 -20.45 9.27 -0.42
N LEU A 89 -20.17 8.18 0.29
CA LEU A 89 -19.66 6.94 -0.29
C LEU A 89 -20.51 6.39 -1.46
N PRO A 90 -21.87 6.41 -1.41
CA PRO A 90 -22.69 5.97 -2.54
C PRO A 90 -22.45 6.77 -3.82
N GLU A 91 -22.20 8.07 -3.71
CA GLU A 91 -21.93 8.95 -4.86
C GLU A 91 -20.53 8.68 -5.43
N ARG A 92 -19.53 8.47 -4.57
CA ARG A 92 -18.17 8.14 -5.04
C ARG A 92 -18.09 6.78 -5.73
N ARG A 93 -18.90 5.81 -5.34
CA ARG A 93 -18.98 4.51 -6.04
C ARG A 93 -19.44 4.63 -7.50
N GLN A 94 -20.19 5.68 -7.86
CA GLN A 94 -20.62 5.96 -9.24
C GLN A 94 -19.53 6.63 -10.09
N ALA A 95 -18.49 7.17 -9.45
CA ALA A 95 -17.33 7.79 -10.10
C ALA A 95 -16.06 7.02 -9.71
N PRO A 96 -15.78 5.87 -10.37
CA PRO A 96 -14.78 4.89 -9.92
C PRO A 96 -13.34 5.38 -9.99
N ARG A 97 -13.09 6.55 -10.59
CA ARG A 97 -11.77 7.15 -10.66
C ARG A 97 -11.23 7.39 -9.24
N ASP A 98 -10.05 6.84 -9.00
CA ASP A 98 -9.29 6.93 -7.74
C ASP A 98 -10.05 6.33 -6.53
N LEU A 99 -11.04 5.46 -6.77
CA LEU A 99 -11.83 4.85 -5.70
C LEU A 99 -10.99 3.86 -4.89
N GLY A 100 -10.10 3.10 -5.54
CA GLY A 100 -9.19 2.16 -4.87
C GLY A 100 -8.32 2.87 -3.84
N GLU A 101 -7.58 3.89 -4.28
CA GLU A 101 -6.73 4.73 -3.41
C GLU A 101 -7.52 5.38 -2.27
N LEU A 102 -8.72 5.90 -2.57
CA LEU A 102 -9.59 6.47 -1.56
C LEU A 102 -9.98 5.43 -0.49
N MET A 103 -10.35 4.21 -0.89
CA MET A 103 -10.70 3.15 0.07
C MET A 103 -9.51 2.73 0.91
N VAL A 104 -8.31 2.64 0.32
CA VAL A 104 -7.07 2.33 1.05
C VAL A 104 -6.84 3.33 2.19
N ILE A 105 -6.90 4.62 1.87
CA ILE A 105 -6.71 5.69 2.86
C ILE A 105 -7.86 5.68 3.87
N ALA A 106 -9.10 5.55 3.40
CA ALA A 106 -10.27 5.61 4.27
C ALA A 106 -10.26 4.49 5.32
N HIS A 107 -10.00 3.24 4.92
CA HIS A 107 -9.85 2.11 5.84
C HIS A 107 -8.71 2.32 6.84
N ALA A 108 -7.57 2.84 6.37
CA ALA A 108 -6.43 3.10 7.23
C ALA A 108 -6.73 4.16 8.29
N VAL A 109 -7.42 5.22 7.91
CA VAL A 109 -7.85 6.29 8.82
C VAL A 109 -8.87 5.77 9.82
N VAL A 110 -9.86 4.96 9.41
CA VAL A 110 -10.83 4.35 10.33
C VAL A 110 -10.11 3.51 11.39
N ALA A 111 -9.17 2.67 10.98
CA ALA A 111 -8.38 1.86 11.92
C ALA A 111 -7.51 2.73 12.84
N ALA A 112 -6.91 3.80 12.33
CA ALA A 112 -6.11 4.72 13.13
C ALA A 112 -6.97 5.54 14.12
N GLU A 113 -8.18 5.97 13.75
CA GLU A 113 -9.13 6.60 14.67
C GLU A 113 -9.55 5.66 15.80
N ALA A 114 -9.60 4.35 15.56
CA ALA A 114 -9.84 3.34 16.58
C ALA A 114 -8.61 3.07 17.49
N GLY A 115 -7.50 3.79 17.30
CA GLY A 115 -6.29 3.67 18.12
C GLY A 115 -5.21 2.74 17.56
N ALA A 116 -5.36 2.22 16.34
CA ALA A 116 -4.38 1.31 15.75
C ALA A 116 -3.23 2.06 15.06
N ASP A 117 -2.04 1.45 15.05
CA ASP A 117 -0.93 1.91 14.22
C ASP A 117 -1.00 1.22 12.85
N VAL A 118 -1.12 2.01 11.79
CA VAL A 118 -1.40 1.54 10.43
C VAL A 118 -0.31 2.01 9.48
N ILE A 119 0.17 1.08 8.65
CA ILE A 119 1.04 1.38 7.51
C ILE A 119 0.20 1.26 6.24
N VAL A 120 0.29 2.25 5.36
CA VAL A 120 -0.34 2.23 4.04
C VAL A 120 0.75 2.13 2.98
N LEU A 121 0.67 1.11 2.14
CA LEU A 121 1.58 0.92 1.01
C LEU A 121 0.96 1.56 -0.24
N ILE A 122 1.47 2.72 -0.63
CA ILE A 122 0.98 3.53 -1.76
C ILE A 122 2.12 4.25 -2.48
N ASP A 123 2.15 4.14 -3.81
CA ASP A 123 3.12 4.83 -4.67
C ASP A 123 2.55 6.09 -5.34
N ASP A 124 1.23 6.27 -5.35
CA ASP A 124 0.59 7.44 -5.95
C ASP A 124 0.74 8.72 -5.11
N GLY A 125 1.09 9.81 -5.79
CA GLY A 125 1.34 11.11 -5.15
C GLY A 125 0.08 11.85 -4.68
N ALA A 126 -1.06 11.68 -5.35
CA ALA A 126 -2.34 12.28 -4.92
C ALA A 126 -2.89 11.57 -3.68
N GLY A 127 -2.78 10.24 -3.63
CA GLY A 127 -3.07 9.45 -2.44
C GLY A 127 -2.18 9.83 -1.26
N GLN A 128 -0.87 9.99 -1.46
CA GLN A 128 0.05 10.44 -0.41
C GLN A 128 -0.32 11.82 0.17
N ARG A 129 -0.68 12.79 -0.69
CA ARG A 129 -1.14 14.12 -0.23
C ARG A 129 -2.44 14.04 0.59
N SER A 130 -3.37 13.22 0.14
CA SER A 130 -4.66 13.02 0.81
C SER A 130 -4.46 12.39 2.19
N ALA A 131 -3.55 11.42 2.29
CA ALA A 131 -3.21 10.80 3.57
C ALA A 131 -2.44 11.76 4.50
N ALA A 132 -1.59 12.65 3.98
CA ALA A 132 -0.85 13.62 4.79
C ALA A 132 -1.79 14.51 5.63
N GLY A 133 -2.90 14.98 5.05
CA GLY A 133 -3.90 15.77 5.78
C GLY A 133 -4.51 15.01 6.97
N GLU A 134 -4.77 13.71 6.81
CA GLU A 134 -5.30 12.86 7.87
C GLU A 134 -4.24 12.47 8.91
N ILE A 135 -2.98 12.29 8.51
CA ILE A 135 -1.85 12.09 9.44
C ILE A 135 -1.76 13.27 10.41
N GLU A 136 -1.74 14.50 9.88
CA GLU A 136 -1.70 15.71 10.70
C GLU A 136 -2.92 15.83 11.63
N ARG A 137 -4.10 15.46 11.14
CA ARG A 137 -5.31 15.44 11.96
C ARG A 137 -5.21 14.44 13.10
N LEU A 138 -4.77 13.21 12.85
CA LEU A 138 -4.58 12.18 13.87
C LEU A 138 -3.54 12.61 14.91
N LEU A 139 -2.44 13.25 14.49
CA LEU A 139 -1.45 13.83 15.41
C LEU A 139 -2.06 14.88 16.32
N ARG A 140 -2.88 15.80 15.79
CA ARG A 140 -3.61 16.79 16.61
C ARG A 140 -4.57 16.13 17.61
N LEU A 141 -5.30 15.09 17.20
CA LEU A 141 -6.20 14.36 18.10
C LEU A 141 -5.43 13.72 19.27
N ARG A 142 -4.27 13.11 18.99
CA ARG A 142 -3.40 12.55 20.02
C ARG A 142 -2.84 13.62 20.95
N GLY A 143 -2.41 14.76 20.40
CA GLY A 143 -1.93 15.89 21.18
C GLY A 143 -2.99 16.48 22.12
N ALA A 144 -4.27 16.39 21.73
CA ALA A 144 -5.42 16.79 22.55
C ALA A 144 -5.87 15.69 23.55
N GLY A 145 -5.09 14.62 23.73
CA GLY A 145 -5.40 13.54 24.68
C GLY A 145 -6.50 12.58 24.23
N ARG A 146 -6.92 12.63 22.95
CA ARG A 146 -7.88 11.65 22.43
C ARG A 146 -7.19 10.35 22.05
N THR A 147 -7.90 9.24 22.19
CA THR A 147 -7.47 7.93 21.69
C THR A 147 -7.42 7.98 20.16
N ALA A 148 -6.22 7.96 19.62
CA ALA A 148 -5.95 7.83 18.19
C ALA A 148 -4.56 7.18 18.01
N GLY A 149 -4.44 6.34 16.99
CA GLY A 149 -3.21 5.66 16.62
C GLY A 149 -2.41 6.46 15.60
N THR A 150 -1.49 5.80 14.89
CA THR A 150 -0.67 6.44 13.86
C THR A 150 -0.99 5.91 12.47
N LEU A 151 -0.84 6.80 11.48
CA LEU A 151 -0.88 6.46 10.07
C LEU A 151 0.49 6.75 9.48
N ARG A 152 1.11 5.77 8.82
CA ARG A 152 2.42 5.89 8.17
C ARG A 152 2.32 5.46 6.72
N LEU A 153 2.98 6.19 5.84
CA LEU A 153 3.04 5.84 4.42
C LEU A 153 4.34 5.09 4.12
N ALA A 154 4.24 4.06 3.31
CA ALA A 154 5.36 3.37 2.71
C ALA A 154 5.12 3.28 1.20
N GLY A 155 6.17 3.43 0.40
CA GLY A 155 6.14 3.14 -1.03
C GLY A 155 6.97 1.89 -1.35
N THR A 156 6.97 1.49 -2.62
CA THR A 156 7.80 0.40 -3.16
C THR A 156 9.28 0.59 -2.81
N VAL A 157 9.80 1.82 -2.93
CA VAL A 157 11.20 2.12 -2.56
C VAL A 157 11.46 1.85 -1.08
N ALA A 158 10.55 2.22 -0.18
CA ALA A 158 10.72 2.00 1.26
C ALA A 158 10.70 0.50 1.62
N VAL A 159 9.86 -0.30 0.93
CA VAL A 159 9.85 -1.76 1.06
C VAL A 159 11.19 -2.35 0.64
N LEU A 160 11.72 -1.93 -0.51
CA LEU A 160 13.00 -2.43 -1.02
C LEU A 160 14.19 -2.00 -0.15
N GLN A 161 14.19 -0.78 0.37
CA GLN A 161 15.18 -0.33 1.35
C GLN A 161 15.18 -1.23 2.59
N ARG A 162 13.99 -1.55 3.11
CA ARG A 162 13.87 -2.45 4.26
C ARG A 162 14.32 -3.86 3.91
N ALA A 163 14.00 -4.36 2.72
CA ALA A 163 14.46 -5.66 2.22
C ALA A 163 15.99 -5.74 2.15
N ALA A 164 16.67 -4.68 1.69
CA ALA A 164 18.12 -4.58 1.70
C ALA A 164 18.69 -4.60 3.12
N ARG A 165 18.15 -3.78 4.04
CA ARG A 165 18.58 -3.76 5.46
C ARG A 165 18.41 -5.11 6.15
N THR A 166 17.40 -5.89 5.75
CA THR A 166 17.13 -7.22 6.32
C THR A 166 17.79 -8.36 5.54
N ARG A 167 18.70 -8.06 4.59
CA ARG A 167 19.40 -9.04 3.75
C ARG A 167 18.48 -10.01 3.01
N LEU A 168 17.28 -9.56 2.64
CA LEU A 168 16.35 -10.29 1.78
C LEU A 168 16.68 -10.13 0.30
N VAL A 169 17.54 -9.16 -0.01
CA VAL A 169 18.19 -8.96 -1.30
C VAL A 169 19.68 -9.10 -1.05
N ALA A 170 20.35 -9.96 -1.80
CA ALA A 170 21.71 -10.38 -1.53
C ALA A 170 22.72 -9.25 -1.79
N ASP A 171 22.53 -8.51 -2.89
CA ASP A 171 23.46 -7.47 -3.31
C ASP A 171 22.81 -6.39 -4.18
N ARG A 172 23.62 -5.39 -4.55
CA ARG A 172 23.22 -4.29 -5.43
C ARG A 172 22.82 -4.74 -6.83
N GLY A 173 23.37 -5.84 -7.32
CA GLY A 173 23.01 -6.44 -8.61
C GLY A 173 21.58 -6.98 -8.56
N GLU A 174 21.27 -7.82 -7.58
CA GLU A 174 19.92 -8.34 -7.37
C GLU A 174 18.91 -7.19 -7.14
N MET A 175 19.29 -6.15 -6.40
CA MET A 175 18.46 -4.96 -6.21
C MET A 175 18.14 -4.26 -7.54
N ARG A 176 19.13 -4.08 -8.41
CA ARG A 176 18.92 -3.46 -9.73
C ARG A 176 17.96 -4.29 -10.58
N GLU A 177 18.16 -5.60 -10.65
CA GLU A 177 17.30 -6.50 -11.42
C GLU A 177 15.86 -6.48 -10.89
N LEU A 178 15.69 -6.57 -9.58
CA LEU A 178 14.39 -6.50 -8.93
C LEU A 178 13.69 -5.16 -9.23
N TYR A 179 14.40 -4.05 -9.07
CA TYR A 179 13.86 -2.72 -9.32
C TYR A 179 13.48 -2.52 -10.79
N GLN A 180 14.32 -2.97 -11.72
CA GLN A 180 14.04 -2.89 -13.16
C GLN A 180 12.78 -3.66 -13.55
N ARG A 181 12.57 -4.85 -12.95
CA ARG A 181 11.35 -5.63 -13.17
C ARG A 181 10.11 -4.92 -12.62
N LEU A 182 10.21 -4.29 -11.45
CA LEU A 182 9.11 -3.49 -10.88
C LEU A 182 8.80 -2.26 -11.74
N ARG A 183 9.82 -1.49 -12.11
CA ARG A 183 9.69 -0.31 -12.96
C ARG A 183 9.23 -0.63 -14.38
N GLY A 184 9.55 -1.81 -14.91
CA GLY A 184 9.04 -2.29 -16.20
C GLY A 184 7.52 -2.51 -16.21
N LEU A 185 6.92 -2.63 -15.02
CA LEU A 185 5.46 -2.73 -14.84
C LEU A 185 4.82 -1.40 -14.45
N ASP A 186 5.61 -0.44 -13.95
CA ASP A 186 5.16 0.84 -13.41
C ASP A 186 6.11 1.98 -13.78
N GLU A 187 5.67 2.78 -14.75
CA GLU A 187 6.41 3.96 -15.21
C GLU A 187 6.44 5.10 -14.17
N GLY A 188 5.60 5.03 -13.14
CA GLY A 188 5.57 5.99 -12.03
C GLY A 188 6.76 5.86 -11.07
N LEU A 189 7.49 4.74 -11.12
CA LEU A 189 8.68 4.56 -10.31
C LEU A 189 9.88 5.36 -10.89
N PRO A 190 10.58 6.16 -10.04
CA PRO A 190 11.70 6.97 -10.50
C PRO A 190 12.84 6.08 -11.04
N PRO A 191 13.78 6.61 -11.84
CA PRO A 191 15.02 5.90 -12.13
C PRO A 191 15.72 5.45 -10.85
N ILE A 192 16.32 4.26 -10.84
CA ILE A 192 16.97 3.72 -9.62
C ILE A 192 18.06 4.65 -9.08
N ASP A 193 18.76 5.36 -9.96
CA ASP A 193 19.81 6.31 -9.60
C ASP A 193 19.29 7.57 -8.91
N HIS A 194 17.98 7.84 -9.00
CA HIS A 194 17.29 8.89 -8.25
C HIS A 194 16.76 8.38 -6.90
N THR A 195 17.09 7.15 -6.52
CA THR A 195 16.74 6.54 -5.24
C THR A 195 18.00 6.24 -4.44
N ASN A 196 17.84 6.09 -3.12
CA ASN A 196 18.95 5.70 -2.26
C ASN A 196 19.15 4.17 -2.23
N LEU A 197 18.48 3.38 -3.08
CA LEU A 197 18.49 1.91 -3.01
C LEU A 197 19.87 1.30 -3.21
N LEU A 198 20.78 1.98 -3.91
CA LEU A 198 22.15 1.51 -4.16
C LEU A 198 23.18 2.19 -3.25
N SER A 199 22.74 3.07 -2.34
CA SER A 199 23.66 3.81 -1.47
C SER A 199 24.38 2.87 -0.51
N ALA A 200 25.61 3.22 -0.14
CA ALA A 200 26.41 2.41 0.76
C ALA A 200 25.70 2.09 2.08
N GLU A 201 24.83 2.99 2.57
CA GLU A 201 24.06 2.82 3.81
C GLU A 201 23.31 1.48 3.91
N PHE A 202 22.86 0.92 2.78
CA PHE A 202 22.08 -0.33 2.76
C PHE A 202 22.90 -1.58 2.46
N TRP A 203 24.16 -1.43 2.06
CA TRP A 203 25.02 -2.51 1.56
C TRP A 203 26.40 -2.54 2.23
N SER A 204 26.62 -1.68 3.22
CA SER A 204 27.85 -1.67 4.00
C SER A 204 27.74 -2.74 5.07
N ASP A 205 28.25 -3.92 4.76
CA ASP A 205 28.89 -4.73 5.78
C ASP A 205 30.32 -4.17 5.93
N CYS A 206 30.77 -3.90 7.16
CA CYS A 206 32.21 -3.75 7.44
C CYS A 206 32.94 -5.05 7.10
#